data_AF-A0A936G835-F1
#
_entry.id   AF-A0A936G835-F1
#
_cell.length_a   1.000
_cell.length_b   1.000
_cell.length_c   1.000
_cell.angle_alpha   90.00
_cell.angle_beta   90.00
_cell.angle_gamma   90.00
#
_symmetry.space_group_name_H-M   'P 1'
#
loop_
_entity.id
_entity.type
_entity.pdbx_description
1 polymer ?
#
loop_
_entity_poly.entity_id
_entity_poly.type
_entity_poly.pdbx_seq_one_letter_code
_entity_poly.pdbx_strand_id
1 'polypeptide(L)'
;MSDLFSNIAAGVIWTINGFLVMVYSAADHIQTITLAVATILFAAYTSKEQKVWAVASGAMAILASLFAPAPVPLFLLVMSLAGWAGTWLEQYNKPAQHWNTIRGQALYALAGLGFAMYRNFGLGSSIASDPMMSQGAGYLNALIGIGMYVIPLGWLAMLTQSIWAHPPAQGTPDALITTIRTRGKR
;
A
#
# COMPACT_ATOMS: atom_id res chain seq x y z
N MET A 1 -20.27 -43.14 29.57
CA MET A 1 -20.17 -43.03 28.10
C MET A 1 -20.72 -41.70 27.58
N SER A 2 -21.88 -41.21 28.08
CA SER A 2 -22.45 -39.90 27.73
C SER A 2 -21.46 -38.73 27.86
N ASP A 3 -20.67 -38.70 28.93
CA ASP A 3 -19.80 -37.57 29.25
C ASP A 3 -18.54 -37.53 28.37
N LEU A 4 -18.11 -38.68 27.84
CA LEU A 4 -17.02 -38.72 26.89
C LEU A 4 -17.45 -38.14 25.54
N PHE A 5 -18.64 -38.50 25.07
CA PHE A 5 -19.20 -37.97 23.83
C PHE A 5 -19.49 -36.47 23.90
N SER A 6 -20.00 -35.98 25.04
CA SER A 6 -20.23 -34.54 25.24
C SER A 6 -18.93 -33.73 25.26
N ASN A 7 -17.88 -34.23 25.91
CA ASN A 7 -16.57 -33.59 25.96
C ASN A 7 -15.88 -33.56 24.59
N ILE A 8 -15.97 -34.64 23.81
CA ILE A 8 -15.46 -34.68 22.43
C ILE A 8 -16.22 -33.69 21.54
N ALA A 9 -17.56 -33.68 21.61
CA ALA A 9 -18.38 -32.76 20.85
C ALA A 9 -18.08 -31.29 21.21
N ALA A 10 -17.91 -30.97 22.50
CA ALA A 10 -17.51 -29.65 22.95
C ALA A 10 -16.14 -29.26 22.40
N GLY A 11 -15.14 -30.15 22.46
CA GLY A 11 -13.80 -29.90 21.93
C GLY A 11 -13.79 -29.62 20.42
N VAL A 12 -14.60 -30.37 19.65
CA VAL A 12 -14.78 -30.15 18.21
C VAL A 12 -15.44 -28.80 17.93
N ILE A 13 -16.52 -28.45 18.65
CA ILE A 13 -17.22 -27.17 18.49
C ILE A 13 -16.27 -26.00 18.78
N TRP A 14 -15.49 -26.06 19.85
CA TRP A 14 -14.53 -25.00 20.18
C TRP A 14 -13.44 -24.85 19.13
N THR A 15 -12.97 -25.96 18.57
CA THR A 15 -11.95 -25.95 17.51
C THR A 15 -12.51 -25.33 16.22
N ILE A 16 -13.72 -25.73 15.81
CA ILE A 16 -14.40 -25.16 14.65
C ILE A 16 -14.67 -23.66 14.86
N ASN A 17 -15.17 -23.27 16.03
CA ASN A 17 -15.43 -21.87 16.35
C ASN A 17 -14.14 -21.04 16.32
N GLY A 18 -13.04 -21.54 16.91
CA GLY A 18 -11.74 -20.87 16.84
C GLY A 18 -11.24 -20.70 15.41
N PHE A 19 -11.38 -21.75 14.58
CA PHE A 19 -11.04 -21.67 13.16
C PHE A 19 -11.91 -20.66 12.40
N LEU A 20 -13.22 -20.65 12.63
CA LEU A 20 -14.15 -19.71 12.00
C LEU A 20 -13.84 -18.26 12.39
N VAL A 21 -13.48 -18.01 13.65
CA VAL A 21 -13.03 -16.67 14.09
C VAL A 21 -11.77 -16.26 13.32
N MET A 22 -10.79 -17.15 13.14
CA MET A 22 -9.60 -16.83 12.34
C MET A 22 -9.93 -16.53 10.88
N VAL A 23 -10.81 -17.33 10.26
CA VAL A 23 -11.24 -17.11 8.85
C VAL A 23 -11.99 -15.79 8.72
N TYR A 24 -12.89 -15.49 9.65
CA TYR A 24 -13.65 -14.25 9.67
C TYR A 24 -12.73 -13.03 9.83
N SER A 25 -11.82 -13.05 10.82
CA SER A 25 -10.84 -11.97 11.01
C SER A 25 -9.89 -11.82 9.82
N ALA A 26 -9.51 -12.93 9.16
CA ALA A 26 -8.69 -12.87 7.95
C ALA A 26 -9.46 -12.24 6.77
N ALA A 27 -10.75 -12.53 6.63
CA ALA A 27 -11.60 -11.91 5.61
C ALA A 27 -11.73 -10.40 5.84
N ASP A 28 -11.96 -9.97 7.08
CA ASP A 28 -12.05 -8.55 7.46
C ASP A 28 -10.74 -7.78 7.23
N HIS A 29 -9.61 -8.48 7.15
CA HIS A 29 -8.28 -7.89 6.96
C HIS A 29 -7.57 -8.33 5.68
N ILE A 30 -8.31 -8.88 4.71
CA ILE A 30 -7.73 -9.46 3.49
C ILE A 30 -6.90 -8.43 2.70
N GLN A 31 -7.34 -7.17 2.68
CA GLN A 31 -6.62 -6.07 2.02
C GLN A 31 -5.25 -5.83 2.67
N THR A 32 -5.22 -5.75 4.01
CA THR A 32 -3.99 -5.55 4.78
C THR A 32 -3.05 -6.75 4.68
N ILE A 33 -3.58 -7.97 4.72
CA ILE A 33 -2.78 -9.20 4.55
C ILE A 33 -2.15 -9.22 3.15
N THR A 34 -2.94 -8.93 2.11
CA THR A 34 -2.44 -8.90 0.73
C THR A 34 -1.40 -7.79 0.53
N LEU A 35 -1.62 -6.62 1.13
CA LEU A 35 -0.66 -5.51 1.14
C LEU A 35 0.63 -5.92 1.85
N ALA A 36 0.56 -6.60 2.99
CA ALA A 36 1.73 -7.07 3.71
C ALA A 36 2.56 -8.02 2.83
N VAL A 37 1.92 -8.99 2.18
CA VAL A 37 2.59 -9.89 1.23
C VAL A 37 3.23 -9.10 0.08
N ALA A 38 2.48 -8.21 -0.57
CA ALA A 38 2.97 -7.44 -1.71
C ALA A 38 4.20 -6.59 -1.37
N THR A 39 4.18 -5.92 -0.21
CA THR A 39 5.26 -5.03 0.25
C THR A 39 6.48 -5.78 0.78
N ILE A 40 6.28 -6.91 1.48
CA ILE A 40 7.38 -7.77 1.92
C ILE A 40 8.11 -8.35 0.70
N LEU A 41 7.37 -8.86 -0.27
CA LEU A 41 7.96 -9.36 -1.52
C LEU A 41 8.68 -8.23 -2.25
N PHE A 42 8.06 -7.04 -2.37
CA PHE A 42 8.69 -5.89 -3.02
C PHE A 42 10.05 -5.56 -2.38
N ALA A 43 10.10 -5.50 -1.05
CA ALA A 43 11.34 -5.25 -0.31
C ALA A 43 12.37 -6.40 -0.45
N ALA A 44 11.92 -7.64 -0.59
CA ALA A 44 12.80 -8.79 -0.79
C ALA A 44 13.53 -8.74 -2.16
N TYR A 45 12.85 -8.28 -3.21
CA TYR A 45 13.40 -8.14 -4.56
C TYR A 45 14.06 -6.77 -4.84
N THR A 46 13.99 -5.84 -3.88
CA THR A 46 14.64 -4.53 -3.98
C THR A 46 16.16 -4.63 -3.79
N SER A 47 16.93 -3.82 -4.51
CA SER A 47 18.39 -3.75 -4.39
C SER A 47 18.83 -3.34 -2.97
N LYS A 48 20.05 -3.73 -2.56
CA LYS A 48 20.56 -3.49 -1.20
C LYS A 48 20.50 -2.02 -0.78
N GLU A 49 20.76 -1.10 -1.72
CA GLU A 49 20.77 0.34 -1.48
C GLU A 49 19.38 0.92 -1.14
N GLN A 50 18.32 0.35 -1.74
CA GLN A 50 16.95 0.82 -1.56
C GLN A 50 16.17 -0.01 -0.54
N LYS A 51 16.72 -1.15 -0.10
CA LYS A 51 16.03 -2.15 0.73
C LYS A 51 15.53 -1.59 2.06
N VAL A 52 16.35 -0.81 2.76
CA VAL A 52 15.95 -0.22 4.05
C VAL A 52 14.71 0.68 3.89
N TRP A 53 14.68 1.47 2.82
CA TRP A 53 13.57 2.35 2.51
C TRP A 53 12.32 1.60 2.05
N ALA A 54 12.49 0.51 1.28
CA ALA A 54 11.37 -0.36 0.89
C ALA A 54 10.75 -1.06 2.11
N VAL A 55 11.57 -1.52 3.07
CA VAL A 55 11.09 -2.09 4.32
C VAL A 55 10.37 -1.03 5.16
N ALA A 56 10.96 0.16 5.30
CA ALA A 56 10.36 1.25 6.07
C ALA A 56 9.01 1.71 5.47
N SER A 57 8.94 1.91 4.15
CA SER A 57 7.69 2.30 3.47
C SER A 57 6.65 1.18 3.50
N GLY A 58 7.08 -0.08 3.38
CA GLY A 58 6.23 -1.26 3.55
C GLY A 58 5.62 -1.35 4.95
N ALA A 59 6.45 -1.21 5.98
CA ALA A 59 6.00 -1.19 7.38
C ALA A 59 5.03 -0.03 7.65
N MET A 60 5.33 1.17 7.17
CA MET A 60 4.43 2.33 7.26
C MET A 60 3.10 2.06 6.56
N ALA A 61 3.11 1.45 5.37
CA ALA A 61 1.89 1.13 4.64
C ALA A 61 1.03 0.09 5.37
N ILE A 62 1.65 -0.94 5.95
CA ILE A 62 0.93 -1.92 6.77
C ILE A 62 0.30 -1.25 7.99
N LEU A 63 1.05 -0.40 8.70
CA LEU A 63 0.52 0.37 9.83
C LEU A 63 -0.64 1.27 9.42
N ALA A 64 -0.50 2.00 8.31
CA ALA A 64 -1.58 2.84 7.78
C ALA A 64 -2.82 2.00 7.43
N SER A 65 -2.64 0.84 6.80
CA SER A 65 -3.73 -0.07 6.43
C SER A 65 -4.45 -0.69 7.63
N LEU A 66 -3.77 -0.83 8.77
CA LEU A 66 -4.38 -1.34 10.00
C LEU A 66 -5.24 -0.29 10.71
N PHE A 67 -4.81 0.97 10.69
CA PHE A 67 -5.44 2.01 11.52
C PHE A 67 -6.32 2.97 10.74
N ALA A 68 -6.09 3.16 9.45
CA ALA A 68 -6.86 4.09 8.64
C ALA A 68 -8.13 3.43 8.09
N PRO A 69 -9.27 4.13 8.11
CA PRO A 69 -10.49 3.62 7.50
C PRO A 69 -10.40 3.63 5.97
N ALA A 70 -11.39 3.04 5.31
CA ALA A 70 -11.53 3.12 3.87
C ALA A 70 -11.46 4.60 3.39
N PRO A 71 -10.77 4.89 2.27
CA PRO A 71 -10.29 3.95 1.25
C PRO A 71 -8.79 3.54 1.38
N VAL A 72 -8.11 3.93 2.45
CA VAL A 72 -6.63 3.85 2.55
C VAL A 72 -6.06 2.44 2.34
N PRO A 73 -6.58 1.37 2.98
CA PRO A 73 -6.07 0.00 2.78
C PRO A 73 -6.10 -0.44 1.31
N LEU A 74 -7.20 -0.15 0.62
CA LEU A 74 -7.39 -0.50 -0.78
C LEU A 74 -6.38 0.25 -1.67
N PHE A 75 -6.23 1.56 -1.50
CA PHE A 75 -5.32 2.32 -2.34
C PHE A 75 -3.85 2.00 -2.07
N LEU A 76 -3.45 1.72 -0.83
CA LEU A 76 -2.09 1.24 -0.54
C LEU A 76 -1.81 -0.09 -1.25
N LEU A 77 -2.78 -1.02 -1.24
CA LEU A 77 -2.67 -2.28 -1.98
C LEU A 77 -2.54 -2.03 -3.49
N VAL A 78 -3.42 -1.21 -4.06
CA VAL A 78 -3.40 -0.86 -5.49
C VAL A 78 -2.07 -0.22 -5.86
N MET A 79 -1.56 0.73 -5.07
CA MET A 79 -0.28 1.38 -5.31
C MET A 79 0.89 0.39 -5.24
N SER A 80 0.87 -0.55 -4.28
CA SER A 80 1.91 -1.57 -4.15
C SER A 80 1.93 -2.50 -5.37
N LEU A 81 0.76 -2.98 -5.81
CA LEU A 81 0.63 -3.82 -7.01
C LEU A 81 0.98 -3.07 -8.29
N ALA A 82 0.55 -1.81 -8.42
CA ALA A 82 0.89 -0.96 -9.55
C ALA A 82 2.39 -0.65 -9.60
N GLY A 83 3.03 -0.46 -8.44
CA GLY A 83 4.49 -0.32 -8.33
C GLY A 83 5.24 -1.53 -8.86
N TRP A 84 4.79 -2.74 -8.49
CA TRP A 84 5.26 -4.01 -9.05
C TRP A 84 5.08 -4.09 -10.57
N ALA A 85 3.88 -3.77 -11.06
CA ALA A 85 3.61 -3.76 -12.49
C ALA A 85 4.52 -2.76 -13.22
N GLY A 86 4.71 -1.57 -12.66
CA GLY A 86 5.56 -0.54 -13.23
C GLY A 86 7.04 -0.94 -13.28
N THR A 87 7.58 -1.59 -12.24
CA THR A 87 8.98 -2.06 -12.26
C THR A 87 9.19 -3.23 -13.22
N TRP A 88 8.16 -4.02 -13.47
CA TRP A 88 8.17 -5.09 -14.46
C TRP A 88 8.11 -4.54 -15.90
N LEU A 89 7.27 -3.53 -16.15
CA LEU A 89 7.11 -2.89 -17.45
C LEU A 89 8.27 -1.95 -17.81
N GLU A 90 8.92 -1.33 -16.82
CA GLU A 90 10.04 -0.42 -17.03
C GLU A 90 11.29 -1.15 -17.50
N GLN A 91 11.84 -0.76 -18.66
CA GLN A 91 13.01 -1.39 -19.26
C GLN A 91 14.28 -0.54 -19.17
N TYR A 92 14.17 0.78 -19.08
CA TYR A 92 15.31 1.70 -19.14
C TYR A 92 15.83 2.06 -17.75
N ASN A 93 14.93 2.40 -16.80
CA ASN A 93 15.33 2.92 -15.49
C ASN A 93 14.56 2.28 -14.33
N LYS A 94 14.71 0.96 -14.19
CA LYS A 94 14.14 0.19 -13.07
C LYS A 94 14.48 0.75 -11.68
N PRO A 95 15.71 1.22 -11.40
CA PRO A 95 16.03 1.81 -10.10
C PRO A 95 15.21 3.06 -9.76
N ALA A 96 14.98 3.95 -10.73
CA ALA A 96 14.14 5.13 -10.52
C ALA A 96 12.67 4.74 -10.31
N GLN A 97 12.21 3.72 -11.02
CA GLN A 97 10.85 3.21 -10.91
C GLN A 97 10.57 2.55 -9.54
N HIS A 98 11.53 1.78 -9.01
CA HIS A 98 11.47 1.30 -7.62
C HIS A 98 11.39 2.48 -6.64
N TRP A 99 12.22 3.51 -6.83
CA TRP A 99 12.21 4.68 -5.97
C TRP A 99 10.92 5.49 -6.04
N ASN A 100 10.29 5.56 -7.22
CA ASN A 100 8.97 6.18 -7.38
C ASN A 100 7.90 5.43 -6.57
N THR A 101 7.93 4.11 -6.60
CA THR A 101 7.03 3.26 -5.80
C THR A 101 7.23 3.46 -4.30
N ILE A 102 8.47 3.39 -3.83
CA ILE A 102 8.80 3.57 -2.40
C ILE A 102 8.29 4.92 -1.89
N ARG A 103 8.57 6.00 -2.63
CA ARG A 103 8.16 7.36 -2.25
C ARG A 103 6.65 7.55 -2.29
N GLY A 104 5.98 7.10 -3.36
CA GLY A 104 4.53 7.19 -3.49
C GLY A 104 3.82 6.47 -2.35
N GLN A 105 4.25 5.24 -2.07
CA GLN A 105 3.68 4.43 -0.99
C GLN A 105 3.95 5.04 0.39
N ALA A 106 5.16 5.53 0.65
CA ALA A 106 5.48 6.19 1.93
C ALA A 106 4.66 7.46 2.16
N LEU A 107 4.51 8.31 1.13
CA LEU A 107 3.71 9.53 1.21
C LEU A 107 2.24 9.25 1.48
N TYR A 108 1.65 8.30 0.75
CA TYR A 108 0.25 7.95 0.96
C TYR A 108 0.01 7.22 2.29
N ALA A 109 0.96 6.38 2.73
CA ALA A 109 0.90 5.76 4.05
C ALA A 109 0.94 6.81 5.17
N LEU A 110 1.81 7.83 5.07
CA LEU A 110 1.86 8.92 6.02
C LEU A 110 0.54 9.72 6.05
N ALA A 111 -0.02 10.03 4.87
CA ALA A 111 -1.31 10.69 4.76
C ALA A 111 -2.43 9.83 5.37
N GLY A 112 -2.40 8.51 5.16
CA GLY A 112 -3.30 7.55 5.76
C GLY A 112 -3.21 7.48 7.30
N LEU A 113 -2.00 7.52 7.86
CA LEU A 113 -1.81 7.60 9.31
C LEU A 113 -2.35 8.91 9.88
N GLY A 114 -2.12 10.04 9.21
CA GLY A 114 -2.73 11.32 9.58
C GLY A 114 -4.26 11.27 9.51
N PHE A 115 -4.81 10.60 8.49
CA PHE A 115 -6.25 10.37 8.37
C PHE A 115 -6.79 9.47 9.48
N ALA A 116 -6.06 8.41 9.87
CA ALA A 116 -6.40 7.57 11.01
C ALA A 116 -6.44 8.39 12.31
N MET A 117 -5.46 9.27 12.53
CA MET A 117 -5.48 10.20 13.67
C MET A 117 -6.74 11.08 13.65
N TYR A 118 -7.07 11.65 12.48
CA TYR A 118 -8.23 12.51 12.30
C TYR A 118 -9.56 11.78 12.54
N ARG A 119 -9.71 10.54 12.05
CA ARG A 119 -10.98 9.79 12.09
C ARG A 119 -11.15 8.86 13.27
N ASN A 120 -10.13 8.08 13.58
CA ASN A 120 -10.23 6.95 14.50
C ASN A 120 -9.64 7.26 15.88
N PHE A 121 -8.69 8.21 15.97
CA PHE A 121 -8.09 8.62 17.26
C PHE A 121 -8.62 9.96 17.79
N GLY A 122 -9.79 10.39 17.31
CA GLY A 122 -10.54 11.49 17.92
C GLY A 122 -10.01 12.90 17.65
N LEU A 123 -8.96 13.08 16.84
CA LEU A 123 -8.45 14.42 16.51
C LEU A 123 -9.50 15.28 15.81
N GLY A 124 -10.25 14.71 14.85
CA GLY A 124 -11.31 15.43 14.15
C GLY A 124 -12.46 15.87 15.06
N SER A 125 -12.88 15.00 15.99
CA SER A 125 -13.92 15.35 16.99
C SER A 125 -13.44 16.41 17.97
N SER A 126 -12.18 16.37 18.40
CA SER A 126 -11.61 17.38 19.29
C SER A 126 -11.57 18.75 18.62
N ILE A 127 -11.16 18.84 17.34
CA ILE A 127 -11.17 20.09 16.59
C ILE A 127 -12.61 20.61 16.40
N ALA A 128 -13.55 19.72 16.09
CA ALA A 128 -14.95 20.12 15.89
C ALA A 128 -15.65 20.59 17.19
N SER A 129 -15.14 20.16 18.35
CA SER A 129 -15.69 20.54 19.66
C SER A 129 -15.37 21.98 20.08
N ASP A 130 -14.33 22.59 19.48
CA ASP A 130 -14.02 24.01 19.67
C ASP A 130 -14.92 24.86 18.74
N PRO A 131 -15.80 25.72 19.29
CA PRO A 131 -16.66 26.58 18.49
C PRO A 131 -15.89 27.43 17.46
N MET A 132 -14.67 27.88 17.79
CA MET A 132 -13.83 28.68 16.90
C MET A 132 -13.26 27.88 15.73
N MET A 133 -13.15 26.56 15.86
CA MET A 133 -12.59 25.68 14.82
C MET A 133 -13.66 24.84 14.10
N SER A 134 -14.90 24.85 14.57
CA SER A 134 -16.02 24.05 14.04
C SER A 134 -16.21 24.17 12.51
N GLN A 135 -16.17 25.40 11.98
CA GLN A 135 -16.26 25.63 10.53
C GLN A 135 -15.01 25.10 9.79
N GLY A 136 -13.83 25.30 10.37
CA GLY A 136 -12.56 24.79 9.84
C GLY A 136 -12.52 23.25 9.79
N ALA A 137 -13.12 22.58 10.78
CA ALA A 137 -13.24 21.13 10.81
C ALA A 137 -14.05 20.61 9.60
N GLY A 138 -15.12 21.30 9.21
CA GLY A 138 -15.91 20.98 8.03
C GLY A 138 -15.08 21.05 6.74
N TYR A 139 -14.32 22.13 6.55
CA TYR A 139 -13.43 22.29 5.39
C TYR A 139 -12.31 21.25 5.37
N LEU A 140 -11.65 21.01 6.50
CA LEU A 140 -10.61 19.98 6.61
C LEU A 140 -11.17 18.60 6.27
N ASN A 141 -12.37 18.27 6.73
CA ASN A 141 -13.00 17.01 6.42
C ASN A 141 -13.24 16.83 4.92
N ALA A 142 -13.70 17.88 4.23
CA ALA A 142 -13.86 17.86 2.77
C ALA A 142 -12.51 17.67 2.05
N LEU A 143 -11.48 18.42 2.45
CA LEU A 143 -10.14 18.32 1.86
C LEU A 143 -9.50 16.94 2.08
N ILE A 144 -9.63 16.38 3.28
CA ILE A 144 -9.16 15.03 3.61
C ILE A 144 -9.91 14.01 2.76
N GLY A 145 -11.24 14.13 2.68
CA GLY A 145 -12.09 13.25 1.88
C GLY A 145 -11.65 13.21 0.42
N ILE A 146 -11.39 14.37 -0.20
CA ILE A 146 -10.88 14.46 -1.57
C ILE A 146 -9.44 13.93 -1.66
N GLY A 147 -8.58 14.36 -0.74
CA GLY A 147 -7.15 14.04 -0.72
C GLY A 147 -6.87 12.54 -0.66
N MET A 148 -7.67 11.79 0.10
CA MET A 148 -7.50 10.33 0.21
C MET A 148 -7.74 9.58 -1.11
N TYR A 149 -8.44 10.19 -2.08
CA TYR A 149 -8.59 9.65 -3.44
C TYR A 149 -7.64 10.30 -4.45
N VAL A 150 -7.45 11.63 -4.37
CA VAL A 150 -6.65 12.36 -5.36
C VAL A 150 -5.17 12.02 -5.28
N ILE A 151 -4.60 11.84 -4.08
CA ILE A 151 -3.19 11.49 -3.92
C ILE A 151 -2.83 10.17 -4.63
N PRO A 152 -3.50 9.04 -4.36
CA PRO A 152 -3.14 7.77 -5.00
C PRO A 152 -3.45 7.79 -6.49
N LEU A 153 -4.55 8.41 -6.92
CA LEU A 153 -4.88 8.54 -8.35
C LEU A 153 -3.87 9.42 -9.11
N GLY A 154 -3.44 10.53 -8.52
CA GLY A 154 -2.40 11.39 -9.08
C GLY A 154 -1.08 10.64 -9.22
N TRP A 155 -0.69 9.87 -8.20
CA TRP A 155 0.49 9.02 -8.29
C TRP A 155 0.36 7.95 -9.38
N LEU A 156 -0.79 7.28 -9.52
CA LEU A 156 -1.03 6.30 -10.59
C LEU A 156 -0.98 6.92 -11.99
N ALA A 157 -1.46 8.15 -12.15
CA ALA A 157 -1.34 8.90 -13.40
C ALA A 157 0.13 9.20 -13.73
N MET A 158 0.92 9.63 -12.75
CA MET A 158 2.36 9.87 -12.92
C MET A 158 3.14 8.58 -13.19
N LEU A 159 2.77 7.48 -12.55
CA LEU A 159 3.33 6.14 -12.80
C LEU A 159 3.05 5.69 -14.23
N THR A 160 1.82 5.91 -14.71
CA THR A 160 1.45 5.62 -16.09
C THR A 160 2.26 6.50 -17.03
N GLN A 161 2.36 7.80 -16.77
CA GLN A 161 3.18 8.68 -17.59
C GLN A 161 4.65 8.22 -17.64
N SER A 162 5.23 7.74 -16.53
CA SER A 162 6.64 7.30 -16.52
C SER A 162 6.87 6.03 -17.33
N ILE A 163 5.95 5.05 -17.27
CA ILE A 163 6.04 3.80 -18.02
C ILE A 163 5.96 4.07 -19.54
N TRP A 164 5.13 5.04 -19.95
CA TRP A 164 4.84 5.33 -21.35
C TRP A 164 5.63 6.53 -21.90
N ALA A 165 6.55 7.10 -21.11
CA ALA A 165 7.37 8.24 -21.53
C ALA A 165 8.37 7.86 -22.63
N HIS A 166 8.74 6.59 -22.75
CA HIS A 166 9.66 6.08 -23.76
C HIS A 166 8.97 5.02 -24.64
N PRO A 167 9.30 4.98 -25.95
CA PRO A 167 8.80 3.93 -26.83
C PRO A 167 9.37 2.56 -26.41
N PRO A 168 8.62 1.46 -26.61
CA PRO A 168 9.09 0.13 -26.25
C PRO A 168 10.37 -0.21 -27.01
N ALA A 169 11.45 -0.45 -26.27
CA ALA A 169 12.72 -0.85 -26.83
C ALA A 169 12.84 -2.37 -26.94
N GLN A 170 13.59 -2.81 -27.94
CA GLN A 170 13.97 -4.22 -28.05
C GLN A 170 15.36 -4.42 -27.45
N GLY A 171 15.49 -5.38 -26.54
CA GLY A 171 16.77 -5.80 -25.95
C GLY A 171 16.90 -5.53 -24.46
N THR A 172 18.06 -5.91 -23.89
CA THR A 172 18.37 -5.67 -22.48
C THR A 172 18.77 -4.20 -22.26
N PRO A 173 18.67 -3.67 -21.02
CA PRO A 173 19.07 -2.29 -20.71
C PRO A 173 20.52 -2.01 -21.14
N ASP A 174 21.43 -2.97 -20.93
CA ASP A 174 22.83 -2.84 -21.34
C ASP A 174 22.98 -2.79 -22.87
N ALA A 175 22.20 -3.59 -23.61
CA ALA A 175 22.19 -3.54 -25.07
C ALA A 175 21.68 -2.19 -25.58
N LEU A 176 20.66 -1.62 -24.94
CA LEU A 176 20.13 -0.30 -25.27
C LEU A 176 21.13 0.82 -24.99
N ILE A 177 21.75 0.82 -23.80
CA ILE A 177 22.77 1.80 -23.43
C ILE A 177 23.96 1.71 -24.40
N THR A 178 24.39 0.49 -24.73
CA THR A 178 25.49 0.27 -25.66
C THR A 178 25.13 0.76 -27.06
N THR A 179 23.93 0.44 -27.56
CA THR A 179 23.45 0.88 -28.88
C THR A 179 23.36 2.40 -28.98
N ILE A 180 22.86 3.08 -27.93
CA ILE A 180 22.78 4.53 -27.87
C ILE A 180 24.19 5.16 -27.79
N ARG A 181 25.05 4.65 -26.90
CA ARG A 181 26.42 5.17 -26.74
C ARG A 181 27.26 4.98 -27.99
N THR A 182 27.10 3.86 -28.66
CA THR A 182 27.83 3.55 -29.89
C THR A 182 27.19 4.18 -31.14
N ARG A 183 26.01 4.82 -31.01
CA ARG A 183 25.20 5.29 -32.14
C ARG A 183 24.96 4.20 -33.18
N GLY A 184 24.79 2.96 -32.73
CA GLY A 184 24.63 1.78 -33.60
C GLY A 184 25.90 1.31 -34.29
N LYS A 185 27.09 1.83 -33.95
CA LYS A 185 28.37 1.31 -34.47
C LYS A 185 28.84 0.12 -33.62
N ARG A 186 28.83 -1.06 -34.21
CA ARG A 186 29.49 -2.24 -33.62
C ARG A 186 30.98 -2.21 -33.92
#